data_AF-A0A0F1ANA1-F1
#
_entry.id   AF-A0A0F1ANA1-F1
#
_cell.length_a   1.000
_cell.length_b   1.000
_cell.length_c   1.000
_cell.angle_alpha   90.00
_cell.angle_beta   90.00
_cell.angle_gamma   90.00
#
_symmetry.space_group_name_H-M   'P 1'
#
loop_
_entity.id
_entity.type
_entity.pdbx_description
1 polymer ?
#
loop_
_entity_poly.entity_id
_entity_poly.type
_entity_poly.pdbx_seq_one_letter_code
_entity_poly.pdbx_strand_id
1 'polypeptide(L)'
;MNNKNIQIVNLLISHSQILLRSRDYDEKLSQWGKGNISQGAVLHKDYVIFDPLPDDAFGANVNIKVEQSFNLDENSQRCIVVPFFVTEQHKLQVASATEKFDLSLGLNDKTYSLFYEVCEGDEIYYNFTLVPTKETVAAKFLLDDPWGGIKNHPLKEGVF
;
A
#
# COMPACT_ATOMS: atom_id res chain seq x y z
N MET A 1 -22.34 7.75 -8.98
CA MET A 1 -21.42 7.67 -7.83
C MET A 1 -21.31 6.21 -7.45
N ASN A 2 -20.14 5.59 -7.65
CA ASN A 2 -19.92 4.20 -7.23
C ASN A 2 -19.72 4.19 -5.72
N ASN A 3 -20.70 3.68 -4.96
CA ASN A 3 -20.62 3.48 -3.50
C ASN A 3 -19.81 2.22 -3.14
N LYS A 4 -18.81 1.86 -3.95
CA LYS A 4 -18.02 0.66 -3.73
C LYS A 4 -16.88 1.01 -2.76
N ASN A 5 -17.03 0.60 -1.52
CA ASN A 5 -16.04 0.83 -0.46
C ASN A 5 -14.98 -0.27 -0.41
N ILE A 6 -15.17 -1.39 -1.13
CA ILE A 6 -14.18 -2.46 -1.22
C ILE A 6 -14.08 -2.99 -2.64
N GLN A 7 -12.86 -3.17 -3.12
CA GLN A 7 -12.55 -3.90 -4.35
C GLN A 7 -11.47 -4.93 -4.03
N ILE A 8 -11.72 -6.18 -4.39
CA ILE A 8 -10.76 -7.28 -4.26
C ILE A 8 -10.29 -7.63 -5.65
N VAL A 9 -8.98 -7.81 -5.82
CA VAL A 9 -8.36 -8.28 -7.06
C VAL A 9 -7.45 -9.45 -6.74
N ASN A 10 -7.33 -10.40 -7.67
CA ASN A 10 -6.24 -11.37 -7.64
C ASN A 10 -5.10 -10.77 -8.45
N LEU A 11 -3.99 -10.44 -7.78
CA LEU A 11 -2.83 -9.79 -8.37
C LEU A 11 -1.64 -10.74 -8.34
N LEU A 12 -0.96 -10.87 -9.48
CA LEU A 12 0.35 -11.52 -9.58
C LEU A 12 1.42 -10.63 -8.95
N ILE A 13 1.77 -10.93 -7.70
CA ILE A 13 2.89 -10.32 -7.01
C ILE A 13 4.18 -10.85 -7.64
N SER A 14 5.07 -9.95 -8.04
CA SER A 14 6.36 -10.31 -8.62
C SER A 14 7.39 -9.20 -8.43
N HIS A 15 8.67 -9.56 -8.51
CA HIS A 15 9.80 -8.62 -8.35
C HIS A 15 9.74 -7.85 -7.02
N SER A 16 9.27 -8.51 -5.96
CA SER A 16 9.23 -7.98 -4.59
C SER A 16 8.62 -6.58 -4.49
N GLN A 17 7.54 -6.33 -5.24
CA GLN A 17 6.85 -5.04 -5.19
C GLN A 17 5.33 -5.17 -5.36
N ILE A 18 4.64 -4.38 -4.55
CA ILE A 18 3.21 -4.09 -4.70
C ILE A 18 3.02 -2.59 -4.50
N LEU A 19 2.20 -1.95 -5.32
CA LEU A 19 2.06 -0.50 -5.33
C LEU A 19 0.62 -0.03 -5.41
N LEU A 20 0.37 1.12 -4.81
CA LEU A 20 -0.86 1.91 -4.99
C LEU A 20 -0.46 3.27 -5.56
N ARG A 21 -1.10 3.68 -6.65
CA ARG A 21 -0.86 5.00 -7.25
C ARG A 21 -2.15 5.62 -7.76
N SER A 22 -2.22 6.95 -7.76
CA SER A 22 -3.30 7.72 -8.38
C SER A 22 -2.77 8.63 -9.48
N ARG A 23 -1.91 8.07 -10.33
CA ARG A 23 -1.24 8.71 -11.46
C ARG A 23 -0.70 7.63 -12.42
N ASP A 24 -0.18 8.06 -13.56
CA ASP A 24 0.50 7.17 -14.49
C ASP A 24 1.78 6.56 -13.88
N TYR A 25 2.22 5.43 -14.45
CA TYR A 25 3.50 4.82 -14.11
C TYR A 25 4.65 5.80 -14.33
N ASP A 26 5.57 5.85 -13.36
CA ASP A 26 6.79 6.64 -13.46
C ASP A 26 7.97 5.78 -12.98
N GLU A 27 8.87 5.47 -13.91
CA GLU A 27 10.06 4.66 -13.65
C GLU A 27 10.99 5.31 -12.61
N LYS A 28 11.05 6.65 -12.56
CA LYS A 28 11.92 7.37 -11.63
C LYS A 28 11.40 7.26 -10.19
N LEU A 29 10.08 7.23 -10.03
CA LEU A 29 9.42 7.01 -8.73
C LEU A 29 9.43 5.54 -8.30
N SER A 30 9.81 4.63 -9.21
CA SER A 30 9.84 3.19 -8.97
C SER A 30 11.23 2.64 -8.64
N GLN A 31 12.20 3.53 -8.41
CA GLN A 31 13.55 3.15 -8.04
C GLN A 31 13.65 2.87 -6.54
N TRP A 32 14.37 1.81 -6.19
CA TRP A 32 14.65 1.44 -4.81
C TRP A 32 16.10 1.80 -4.45
N GLY A 33 16.27 2.74 -3.52
CA GLY A 33 17.55 2.98 -2.87
C GLY A 33 17.81 1.96 -1.74
N LYS A 34 19.03 1.94 -1.20
CA LYS A 34 19.42 1.00 -0.15
C LYS A 34 18.58 1.19 1.12
N GLY A 35 18.24 2.44 1.44
CA GLY A 35 17.39 2.76 2.58
C GLY A 35 15.94 2.38 2.32
N ASN A 36 15.45 2.50 1.08
CA ASN A 36 14.12 2.02 0.71
C ASN A 36 14.01 0.50 0.89
N ILE A 37 15.00 -0.26 0.43
CA ILE A 37 15.06 -1.72 0.59
C ILE A 37 15.01 -2.07 2.08
N SER A 38 15.84 -1.42 2.89
CA SER A 38 15.89 -1.68 4.34
C SER A 38 14.58 -1.34 5.06
N GLN A 39 13.82 -0.34 4.61
CA GLN A 39 12.55 0.03 5.23
C GLN A 39 11.33 -0.69 4.61
N GLY A 40 11.53 -1.48 3.55
CA GLY A 40 10.47 -2.20 2.85
C GLY A 40 9.46 -1.32 2.12
N ALA A 41 9.82 -0.06 1.79
CA ALA A 41 8.91 0.85 1.08
C ALA A 41 9.60 1.99 0.31
N VAL A 42 8.99 2.41 -0.79
CA VAL A 42 9.26 3.67 -1.50
C VAL A 42 8.02 4.55 -1.43
N LEU A 43 8.15 5.73 -0.84
CA LEU A 43 7.01 6.60 -0.53
C LEU A 43 7.07 7.91 -1.31
N HIS A 44 6.03 8.16 -2.10
CA HIS A 44 5.72 9.45 -2.69
C HIS A 44 4.23 9.79 -2.45
N LYS A 45 3.88 11.06 -2.58
CA LYS A 45 2.55 11.58 -2.20
C LYS A 45 1.37 10.77 -2.76
N ASP A 46 1.44 10.36 -4.02
CA ASP A 46 0.36 9.72 -4.79
C ASP A 46 0.83 8.44 -5.49
N TYR A 47 1.95 7.89 -5.02
CA TYR A 47 2.63 6.72 -5.56
C TYR A 47 3.44 6.07 -4.44
N VAL A 48 2.98 4.92 -3.96
CA VAL A 48 3.65 4.17 -2.89
C VAL A 48 3.91 2.75 -3.34
N ILE A 49 5.07 2.24 -2.99
CA ILE A 49 5.51 0.87 -3.29
C ILE A 49 5.92 0.23 -1.97
N PHE A 50 5.46 -0.99 -1.74
CA PHE A 50 5.78 -1.77 -0.56
C PHE A 50 6.43 -3.09 -0.97
N ASP A 51 7.28 -3.59 -0.08
CA ASP A 51 7.82 -4.93 -0.13
C ASP A 51 6.72 -5.92 0.33
N PRO A 52 6.30 -6.85 -0.55
CA PRO A 52 5.29 -7.86 -0.21
C PRO A 52 5.76 -8.90 0.80
N LEU A 53 7.07 -9.00 1.06
CA LEU A 53 7.80 -9.99 1.88
C LEU A 53 8.23 -11.28 1.16
N PRO A 54 7.35 -12.08 0.50
CA PRO A 54 7.83 -13.25 -0.22
C PRO A 54 8.66 -12.89 -1.46
N ASP A 55 9.73 -13.65 -1.68
CA ASP A 55 10.67 -13.46 -2.79
C ASP A 55 10.13 -13.99 -4.13
N ASP A 56 9.32 -15.06 -4.08
CA ASP A 56 8.80 -15.71 -5.27
C ASP A 56 7.60 -14.96 -5.88
N ALA A 57 7.34 -15.21 -7.16
CA ALA A 57 6.14 -14.69 -7.81
C ALA A 57 4.93 -15.58 -7.56
N PHE A 58 3.81 -14.99 -7.13
CA PHE A 58 2.59 -15.72 -6.81
C PHE A 58 1.35 -14.84 -6.98
N GLY A 59 0.20 -15.48 -7.22
CA GLY A 59 -1.10 -14.79 -7.18
C GLY A 59 -1.56 -14.62 -5.74
N ALA A 60 -2.02 -13.41 -5.40
CA ALA A 60 -2.55 -13.12 -4.08
C ALA A 60 -3.81 -12.27 -4.16
N ASN A 61 -4.70 -12.45 -3.20
CA ASN A 61 -5.82 -11.53 -3.02
C ASN A 61 -5.31 -10.21 -2.44
N VAL A 62 -5.66 -9.12 -3.10
CA VAL A 62 -5.41 -7.76 -2.62
C VAL A 62 -6.75 -7.09 -2.39
N ASN A 63 -7.02 -6.74 -1.14
CA ASN A 63 -8.24 -6.10 -0.70
C ASN A 63 -8.00 -4.59 -0.60
N ILE A 64 -8.68 -3.79 -1.43
CA ILE A 64 -8.58 -2.34 -1.40
C ILE A 64 -9.88 -1.78 -0.81
N LYS A 65 -9.78 -1.19 0.37
CA LYS A 65 -10.89 -0.77 1.23
C LYS A 65 -10.87 0.75 1.43
N VAL A 66 -12.04 1.36 1.52
CA VAL A 66 -12.25 2.73 1.95
C VAL A 66 -13.11 2.68 3.21
N GLU A 67 -12.53 3.08 4.34
CA GLU A 67 -13.14 2.93 5.66
C GLU A 67 -13.13 4.26 6.43
N GLN A 68 -14.05 4.43 7.38
CA GLN A 68 -14.06 5.65 8.23
C GLN A 68 -13.01 5.59 9.35
N SER A 69 -12.56 4.40 9.72
CA SER A 69 -11.54 4.17 10.74
C SER A 69 -10.75 2.90 10.41
N PHE A 70 -9.47 2.88 10.76
CA PHE A 70 -8.64 1.70 10.59
C PHE A 70 -8.79 0.73 11.77
N ASN A 71 -8.93 -0.55 11.44
CA ASN A 71 -8.82 -1.66 12.39
C ASN A 71 -7.75 -2.60 11.84
N LEU A 72 -6.76 -2.93 12.67
CA LEU A 72 -5.69 -3.86 12.31
C LEU A 72 -6.27 -5.27 12.12
N ASP A 73 -5.90 -5.92 11.02
CA ASP A 73 -6.22 -7.32 10.77
C ASP A 73 -5.49 -8.22 11.78
N GLU A 74 -6.20 -9.17 12.38
CA GLU A 74 -5.63 -10.08 13.38
C GLU A 74 -4.52 -10.99 12.81
N ASN A 75 -4.54 -11.21 11.49
CA ASN A 75 -3.54 -12.01 10.79
C ASN A 75 -2.39 -11.15 10.22
N SER A 76 -2.37 -9.84 10.52
CA SER A 76 -1.35 -8.93 10.02
C SER A 76 0.03 -9.29 10.58
N GLN A 77 0.94 -9.64 9.66
CA GLN A 77 2.35 -9.90 9.94
C GLN A 77 3.20 -8.63 9.80
N ARG A 78 2.74 -7.66 9.02
CA ARG A 78 3.34 -6.34 8.83
C ARG A 78 2.23 -5.33 8.61
N CYS A 79 2.33 -4.18 9.26
CA CYS A 79 1.43 -3.06 9.01
C CYS A 79 2.20 -1.73 8.95
N ILE A 80 2.01 -1.01 7.86
CA ILE A 80 2.61 0.31 7.60
C ILE A 80 1.49 1.30 7.36
N VAL A 81 1.58 2.49 7.97
CA VAL A 81 0.72 3.63 7.64
C VAL A 81 1.52 4.71 6.95
N VAL A 82 0.95 5.31 5.90
CA VAL A 82 1.55 6.42 5.14
C VAL A 82 0.49 7.44 4.73
N PRO A 83 0.86 8.71 4.54
CA PRO A 83 -0.03 9.67 3.89
C PRO A 83 -0.16 9.32 2.41
N PHE A 84 -1.38 9.32 1.88
CA PHE A 84 -1.66 9.09 0.47
C PHE A 84 -2.61 10.16 -0.08
N PHE A 85 -2.21 10.77 -1.19
CA PHE A 85 -2.96 11.81 -1.87
C PHE A 85 -3.51 11.26 -3.17
N VAL A 86 -4.82 11.36 -3.34
CA VAL A 86 -5.51 10.98 -4.57
C VAL A 86 -5.45 12.17 -5.53
N THR A 87 -4.41 12.23 -6.35
CA THR A 87 -4.22 13.29 -7.35
C THR A 87 -5.20 13.13 -8.52
N GLU A 88 -5.30 11.92 -9.08
CA GLU A 88 -6.18 11.59 -10.21
C GLU A 88 -6.97 10.32 -9.90
N GLN A 89 -8.21 10.47 -9.42
CA GLN A 89 -9.06 9.33 -9.01
C GLN A 89 -9.29 8.32 -10.14
N HIS A 90 -9.40 8.78 -11.39
CA HIS A 90 -9.60 7.91 -12.56
C HIS A 90 -8.34 7.12 -12.95
N LYS A 91 -7.18 7.42 -12.35
CA LYS A 91 -5.93 6.68 -12.52
C LYS A 91 -5.55 5.88 -11.27
N LEU A 92 -6.47 5.75 -10.31
CA LEU A 92 -6.22 4.96 -9.12
C LEU A 92 -6.04 3.50 -9.52
N GLN A 93 -4.86 2.96 -9.22
CA GLN A 93 -4.46 1.62 -9.59
C GLN A 93 -3.74 0.94 -8.43
N VAL A 94 -4.03 -0.34 -8.26
CA VAL A 94 -3.14 -1.27 -7.55
C VAL A 94 -2.37 -2.06 -8.58
N ALA A 95 -1.09 -2.28 -8.34
CA ALA A 95 -0.24 -3.00 -9.28
C ALA A 95 0.91 -3.73 -8.60
N SER A 96 1.51 -4.60 -9.38
CA SER A 96 2.80 -5.26 -9.19
C SER A 96 3.64 -4.96 -10.45
N ALA A 97 4.83 -5.54 -10.58
CA ALA A 97 5.73 -5.27 -11.70
C ALA A 97 5.09 -5.56 -13.08
N THR A 98 4.34 -6.66 -13.18
CA THR A 98 3.83 -7.18 -14.47
C THR A 98 2.32 -7.04 -14.63
N GLU A 99 1.59 -6.72 -13.58
CA GLU A 99 0.12 -6.69 -13.58
C GLU A 99 -0.41 -5.47 -12.82
N LYS A 100 -1.55 -4.94 -13.29
CA LYS A 100 -2.22 -3.80 -12.67
C LYS A 100 -3.73 -3.90 -12.84
N PHE A 101 -4.46 -3.31 -11.91
CA PHE A 101 -5.92 -3.19 -11.96
C PHE A 101 -6.34 -1.75 -11.69
N ASP A 102 -7.27 -1.25 -12.49
CA ASP A 102 -7.96 0.01 -12.21
C ASP A 102 -8.91 -0.17 -11.03
N LEU A 103 -8.90 0.82 -10.13
CA LEU A 103 -9.70 0.81 -8.93
C LEU A 103 -10.89 1.76 -9.10
N SER A 104 -12.10 1.20 -8.92
CA SER A 104 -13.35 1.96 -8.96
C SER A 104 -13.95 2.05 -7.56
N LEU A 105 -13.35 2.90 -6.71
CA LEU A 105 -13.71 3.09 -5.32
C LEU A 105 -14.44 4.42 -5.08
N GLY A 106 -15.33 4.44 -4.07
CA GLY A 106 -16.08 5.61 -3.63
C GLY A 106 -15.23 6.62 -2.85
N LEU A 107 -14.14 7.11 -3.45
CA LEU A 107 -13.28 8.12 -2.85
C LEU A 107 -13.93 9.51 -2.99
N ASN A 108 -14.16 10.17 -1.86
CA ASN A 108 -14.77 11.50 -1.79
C ASN A 108 -13.80 12.58 -1.30
N ASP A 109 -12.72 12.17 -0.64
CA ASP A 109 -11.65 13.04 -0.14
C ASP A 109 -10.42 12.98 -1.04
N LYS A 110 -9.51 13.94 -0.86
CA LYS A 110 -8.22 14.01 -1.57
C LYS A 110 -7.06 13.39 -0.78
N THR A 111 -7.18 13.30 0.53
CA THR A 111 -6.10 12.89 1.43
C THR A 111 -6.60 11.77 2.32
N TYR A 112 -5.80 10.70 2.38
CA TYR A 112 -6.09 9.51 3.15
C TYR A 112 -4.87 9.14 3.98
N SER A 113 -5.12 8.56 5.14
CA SER A 113 -4.15 7.66 5.77
C SER A 113 -4.30 6.32 5.08
N LEU A 114 -3.26 5.88 4.39
CA LEU A 114 -3.21 4.57 3.76
C LEU A 114 -2.52 3.59 4.68
N PHE A 115 -3.20 2.48 4.97
CA PHE A 115 -2.68 1.37 5.73
C PHE A 115 -2.42 0.21 4.76
N TYR A 116 -1.17 -0.26 4.75
CA TYR A 116 -0.76 -1.45 4.02
C TYR A 116 -0.51 -2.57 5.01
N GLU A 117 -1.14 -3.72 4.79
CA GLU A 117 -0.96 -4.91 5.61
C GLU A 117 -0.52 -6.09 4.73
N VAL A 118 0.48 -6.83 5.22
CA VAL A 118 0.75 -8.21 4.77
C VAL A 118 0.12 -9.13 5.80
N CYS A 119 -0.77 -10.01 5.37
CA CYS A 119 -1.49 -10.92 6.24
C CYS A 119 -1.26 -12.37 5.85
N GLU A 120 -1.22 -13.25 6.84
CA GLU A 120 -1.03 -14.68 6.66
C GLU A 120 -2.25 -15.43 7.21
N GLY A 121 -3.12 -15.91 6.31
CA GLY A 121 -4.22 -16.83 6.64
C GLY A 121 -3.95 -18.22 6.07
N ASP A 122 -4.97 -18.85 5.47
CA ASP A 122 -4.78 -20.07 4.67
C ASP A 122 -3.84 -19.84 3.47
N GLU A 123 -3.87 -18.62 2.94
CA GLU A 123 -2.95 -18.10 1.93
C GLU A 123 -2.53 -16.67 2.34
N ILE A 124 -1.42 -16.19 1.76
CA ILE A 124 -0.99 -14.80 1.95
C ILE A 124 -1.96 -13.87 1.20
N TYR A 125 -2.37 -12.78 1.86
CA TYR A 125 -3.18 -11.74 1.27
C TYR A 125 -2.74 -10.35 1.74
N TYR A 126 -3.18 -9.32 1.01
CA TYR A 126 -2.79 -7.94 1.30
C TYR A 126 -4.02 -7.07 1.51
N ASN A 127 -3.94 -6.15 2.47
CA ASN A 127 -4.93 -5.09 2.62
C ASN A 127 -4.31 -3.73 2.30
N PHE A 128 -5.03 -2.94 1.50
CA PHE A 128 -4.85 -1.50 1.39
C PHE A 128 -6.11 -0.85 1.95
N THR A 129 -6.02 -0.21 3.11
CA THR A 129 -7.15 0.49 3.72
C THR A 129 -6.93 1.99 3.65
N LEU A 130 -7.79 2.70 2.92
CA LEU A 130 -7.80 4.15 2.77
C LEU A 130 -8.79 4.76 3.78
N VAL A 131 -8.26 5.51 4.75
CA VAL A 131 -9.08 6.23 5.74
C VAL A 131 -9.01 7.73 5.45
N PRO A 132 -10.13 8.41 5.13
CA PRO A 132 -10.15 9.85 4.92
C PRO A 132 -9.57 10.61 6.11
N THR A 133 -8.74 11.62 5.84
CA THR A 133 -8.17 12.44 6.91
C THR A 133 -8.01 13.90 6.49
N LYS A 134 -8.14 14.80 7.47
CA LYS A 134 -7.84 16.23 7.31
C LYS A 134 -6.38 16.55 7.63
N GLU A 135 -5.72 15.68 8.40
CA GLU A 135 -4.33 15.85 8.84
C GLU A 135 -3.46 14.72 8.27
N THR A 136 -2.25 15.06 7.84
CA THR A 136 -1.31 14.07 7.30
C THR A 136 -0.77 13.19 8.43
N VAL A 137 -0.94 11.88 8.30
CA VAL A 137 -0.31 10.91 9.19
C VAL A 137 1.20 10.85 8.92
N ALA A 138 1.99 10.71 9.98
CA ALA A 138 3.42 10.43 9.84
C ALA A 138 3.62 8.98 9.38
N ALA A 139 4.40 8.78 8.32
CA ALA A 139 4.69 7.47 7.78
C ALA A 139 5.46 6.62 8.81
N LYS A 140 4.95 5.45 9.19
CA LYS A 140 5.59 4.56 10.18
C LYS A 140 5.06 3.12 10.13
N PHE A 141 5.80 2.21 10.76
CA PHE A 141 5.30 0.87 11.11
C PHE A 141 4.31 0.95 12.29
N LEU A 142 3.29 0.09 12.27
CA LEU A 142 2.28 -0.01 13.34
C LEU A 142 2.46 -1.22 14.27
N LEU A 143 3.33 -2.16 13.89
CA LEU A 143 3.72 -3.32 14.69
C LEU A 143 5.19 -3.69 14.44
N ASP A 144 5.77 -4.45 15.36
CA ASP A 144 7.10 -5.05 15.20
C ASP A 144 6.97 -6.31 14.34
N ASP A 145 7.88 -6.50 13.38
CA ASP A 145 7.87 -7.68 12.51
C ASP A 145 9.27 -8.32 12.35
N PRO A 146 9.35 -9.63 12.02
CA PRO A 146 10.61 -10.34 11.82
C PRO A 146 11.49 -9.82 10.67
N TRP A 147 10.95 -8.97 9.79
CA TRP A 147 11.61 -8.47 8.58
C TRP A 147 12.10 -7.02 8.75
N GLY A 148 12.32 -6.59 9.99
CA GLY A 148 12.92 -5.31 10.32
C GLY A 148 11.94 -4.17 10.57
N GLY A 149 10.64 -4.44 10.55
CA GLY A 149 9.64 -3.48 11.02
C GLY A 149 9.72 -3.29 12.53
N ILE A 150 9.84 -2.04 12.98
CA ILE A 150 9.87 -1.68 14.39
C ILE A 150 8.70 -0.74 14.64
N LYS A 151 7.82 -1.09 15.58
CA LYS A 151 6.61 -0.32 15.87
C LYS A 151 6.92 1.15 16.15
N ASN A 152 6.16 2.03 15.49
CA ASN A 152 6.33 3.48 15.51
C ASN A 152 7.63 4.02 14.89
N HIS A 153 8.49 3.17 14.35
CA HIS A 153 9.68 3.65 13.65
C HIS A 153 9.25 4.41 12.38
N PRO A 154 9.74 5.65 12.18
CA PRO A 154 9.34 6.47 11.06
C PRO A 154 9.90 5.92 9.74
N LEU A 155 9.15 6.11 8.67
CA LEU A 155 9.56 5.85 7.30
C LEU A 155 9.95 7.17 6.63
N LYS A 156 10.91 7.09 5.70
CA LYS A 156 11.37 8.26 4.96
C LYS A 156 10.79 8.28 3.55
N GLU A 157 10.41 9.47 3.10
CA GLU A 157 9.91 9.74 1.75
C GLU A 157 11.04 9.82 0.72
N GLY A 158 10.72 9.47 -0.53
CA GLY A 158 11.63 9.51 -1.66
C GLY A 158 12.56 8.30 -1.78
N VAL A 159 13.49 8.42 -2.73
CA VAL A 159 14.48 7.38 -3.03
C VAL A 159 15.80 7.71 -2.33
N PHE A 160 16.36 6.78 -1.56
CA PHE A 160 17.59 6.99 -0.78
C PHE A 160 18.35 5.70 -0.41
#